data_AF-A0A151N361-F1
#
_entry.id   AF-A0A151N361-F1
#
_cell.length_a   1.000
_cell.length_b   1.000
_cell.length_c   1.000
_cell.angle_alpha   90.00
_cell.angle_beta   90.00
_cell.angle_gamma   90.00
#
_symmetry.space_group_name_H-M   'P 1'
#
loop_
_entity.id
_entity.type
_entity.pdbx_description
1 polymer ?
#
loop_
_entity_poly.entity_id
_entity_poly.type
_entity_poly.pdbx_seq_one_letter_code
_entity_poly.pdbx_strand_id
1 'polypeptide(L)'
;MGAAGLRRGSFLLRLGAAASWLQPLRRRTGLKTLAPALQQDRPRAPATDGSTEKPLGALFSPEQQAAILQAFNAASEEELAAIGELHGTRTADIVGYRLQHGPFGDLPSLLNVPFLQRDTLVKACNFILDSSEETERREGKMKGAKLSRRVFKPKVKNAEALSSIVSIVFGPRKIAWAHVDRSLAVHSWQQKKFTFMKGTYQPAVYLENISSVVSQLPKADVYVLEKKTKQECDW
;
A
#
# COMPACT_ATOMS: atom_id res chain seq x y z
N MET A 1 48.26 37.66 -18.36
CA MET A 1 47.78 39.00 -17.94
C MET A 1 46.29 39.05 -18.21
N GLY A 2 45.51 39.07 -17.13
CA GLY A 2 44.06 39.11 -17.18
C GLY A 2 43.53 40.53 -17.20
N ALA A 3 42.38 40.68 -17.85
CA ALA A 3 41.41 41.75 -17.75
C ALA A 3 40.14 41.19 -18.43
N ALA A 4 38.90 41.46 -18.08
CA ALA A 4 38.20 42.11 -16.98
C ALA A 4 36.71 41.94 -17.38
N GLY A 5 35.75 42.04 -16.46
CA GLY A 5 34.37 42.37 -16.87
C GLY A 5 33.23 41.56 -16.25
N LEU A 6 33.00 41.80 -14.96
CA LEU A 6 31.72 42.21 -14.38
C LEU A 6 30.43 42.09 -15.24
N ARG A 7 29.39 41.41 -14.74
CA ARG A 7 28.12 42.03 -14.28
C ARG A 7 27.08 41.00 -13.80
N ARG A 8 26.47 41.35 -12.66
CA ARG A 8 25.24 40.80 -12.10
C ARG A 8 24.04 41.13 -12.99
N GLY A 9 23.04 40.26 -13.01
CA GLY A 9 21.71 40.54 -13.57
C GLY A 9 20.66 39.62 -12.98
N SER A 10 20.01 40.07 -11.92
CA SER A 10 18.75 39.53 -11.42
C SER A 10 17.63 39.88 -12.40
N PHE A 11 16.76 38.91 -12.73
CA PHE A 11 15.45 39.17 -13.31
C PHE A 11 14.37 38.52 -12.45
N LEU A 12 13.69 39.35 -11.67
CA LEU A 12 12.34 39.11 -11.20
C LEU A 12 11.42 39.91 -12.12
N LEU A 13 10.45 39.25 -12.75
CA LEU A 13 9.22 39.89 -13.21
C LEU A 13 8.01 39.06 -12.81
N ARG A 14 7.01 39.82 -12.39
CA ARG A 14 5.79 39.50 -11.66
C ARG A 14 4.64 39.11 -12.60
N LEU A 15 3.67 38.40 -11.98
CA LEU A 15 2.21 38.41 -12.16
C LEU A 15 1.60 38.22 -13.56
N GLY A 16 0.78 37.17 -13.64
CA GLY A 16 -0.42 37.08 -14.46
C GLY A 16 -1.46 36.23 -13.74
N ALA A 17 -2.57 36.84 -13.36
CA ALA A 17 -3.63 36.28 -12.54
C ALA A 17 -4.72 35.55 -13.38
N ALA A 18 -5.59 34.87 -12.63
CA ALA A 18 -7.01 34.58 -12.90
C ALA A 18 -7.40 33.21 -13.51
N ALA A 19 -8.11 32.42 -12.69
CA ALA A 19 -9.38 31.73 -12.96
C ALA A 19 -9.59 30.69 -11.83
N SER A 20 -10.15 31.03 -10.67
CA SER A 20 -11.61 31.13 -10.40
C SER A 20 -12.43 30.03 -11.07
N TRP A 21 -12.57 28.89 -10.40
CA TRP A 21 -13.63 27.92 -10.69
C TRP A 21 -14.38 27.62 -9.39
N LEU A 22 -15.39 28.45 -9.10
CA LEU A 22 -16.39 28.14 -8.10
C LEU A 22 -17.77 28.63 -8.56
N GLN A 23 -18.68 27.64 -8.63
CA GLN A 23 -20.15 27.70 -8.51
C GLN A 23 -21.02 28.02 -9.76
N PRO A 24 -22.36 27.79 -9.75
CA PRO A 24 -23.20 26.90 -8.93
C PRO A 24 -24.28 26.09 -9.70
N LEU A 25 -24.92 25.19 -8.93
CA LEU A 25 -26.24 24.57 -9.07
C LEU A 25 -27.22 25.20 -10.10
N ARG A 26 -27.74 24.35 -10.99
CA ARG A 26 -29.06 24.56 -11.60
C ARG A 26 -30.14 23.92 -10.74
N ARG A 27 -31.01 24.76 -10.17
CA ARG A 27 -32.38 24.40 -9.81
C ARG A 27 -33.22 24.32 -11.08
N ARG A 28 -34.08 23.31 -11.20
CA ARG A 28 -35.36 23.46 -11.90
C ARG A 28 -36.46 22.77 -11.12
N THR A 29 -37.48 23.56 -10.85
CA THR A 29 -38.71 23.32 -10.12
C THR A 29 -39.66 22.43 -10.90
N GLY A 30 -40.47 21.65 -10.17
CA GLY A 30 -41.58 20.87 -10.71
C GLY A 30 -42.52 20.49 -9.58
N LEU A 31 -43.34 21.46 -9.16
CA LEU A 31 -44.42 21.32 -8.19
C LEU A 31 -45.66 20.78 -8.92
N LYS A 32 -46.24 19.66 -8.49
CA LYS A 32 -47.67 19.33 -8.71
C LYS A 32 -48.24 18.63 -7.48
N THR A 33 -49.40 19.13 -7.09
CA THR A 33 -50.13 18.94 -5.85
C THR A 33 -51.00 17.67 -5.83
N LEU A 34 -51.04 17.07 -4.64
CA LEU A 34 -51.99 16.18 -3.94
C LEU A 34 -53.32 15.77 -4.60
N ALA A 35 -53.72 14.49 -4.45
CA ALA A 35 -54.84 13.99 -3.62
C ALA A 35 -54.89 12.42 -3.63
N PRO A 36 -55.74 11.70 -2.87
CA PRO A 36 -55.29 10.93 -1.70
C PRO A 36 -55.67 9.43 -1.69
N ALA A 37 -55.08 8.74 -0.69
CA ALA A 37 -55.57 7.54 0.02
C ALA A 37 -55.98 6.31 -0.79
N LEU A 38 -55.25 5.20 -0.60
CA LEU A 38 -55.82 4.00 0.03
C LEU A 38 -54.70 3.16 0.67
N GLN A 39 -54.90 2.92 1.95
CA GLN A 39 -54.11 2.10 2.84
C GLN A 39 -54.38 0.63 2.50
N GLN A 40 -53.35 -0.12 2.14
CA GLN A 40 -53.40 -1.58 2.23
C GLN A 40 -52.13 -2.10 2.88
N ASP A 41 -52.32 -2.37 4.17
CA ASP A 41 -51.51 -3.21 5.02
C ASP A 41 -51.22 -4.55 4.32
N ARG A 42 -49.95 -4.82 4.05
CA ARG A 42 -49.46 -6.15 3.72
C ARG A 42 -48.31 -6.42 4.69
N PRO A 43 -48.41 -7.39 5.61
CA PRO A 43 -47.28 -7.76 6.45
C PRO A 43 -46.24 -8.42 5.55
N ARG A 44 -45.20 -7.65 5.24
CA ARG A 44 -43.99 -8.11 4.57
C ARG A 44 -43.14 -8.77 5.65
N ALA A 45 -43.21 -10.09 5.78
CA ALA A 45 -42.23 -10.84 6.55
C ALA A 45 -40.85 -10.63 5.93
N PRO A 46 -39.85 -10.08 6.65
CA PRO A 46 -38.47 -10.20 6.24
C PRO A 46 -37.89 -11.44 6.91
N ALA A 47 -37.38 -12.31 6.05
CA ALA A 47 -36.63 -13.50 6.37
C ALA A 47 -35.64 -13.26 7.51
N THR A 48 -35.62 -14.20 8.45
CA THR A 48 -34.45 -14.51 9.26
C THR A 48 -33.33 -14.96 8.33
N ASP A 49 -32.59 -14.02 7.76
CA ASP A 49 -31.24 -14.30 7.27
C ASP A 49 -30.32 -14.32 8.49
N GLY A 50 -30.33 -15.47 9.17
CA GLY A 50 -29.38 -15.81 10.21
C GLY A 50 -28.02 -16.01 9.58
N SER A 51 -27.38 -14.92 9.16
CA SER A 51 -25.94 -14.94 8.92
C SER A 51 -25.30 -15.24 10.27
N THR A 52 -24.96 -16.51 10.46
CA THR A 52 -24.31 -17.03 11.64
C THR A 52 -22.84 -16.63 11.55
N GLU A 53 -22.56 -15.33 11.50
CA GLU A 53 -21.20 -14.84 11.61
C GLU A 53 -20.73 -15.15 13.02
N LYS A 54 -19.71 -16.02 13.13
CA LYS A 54 -19.07 -16.30 14.42
C LYS A 54 -18.77 -14.98 15.11
N PRO A 55 -19.09 -14.80 16.40
CA PRO A 55 -18.73 -13.58 17.14
C PRO A 55 -17.24 -13.28 16.97
N LEU A 56 -16.84 -12.01 16.85
CA LEU A 56 -15.44 -11.65 16.54
C LEU A 56 -14.45 -12.20 17.58
N GLY A 57 -14.89 -12.34 18.84
CA GLY A 57 -14.14 -13.05 19.88
C GLY A 57 -13.91 -14.54 19.56
N ALA A 58 -14.87 -15.24 18.97
CA ALA A 58 -14.73 -16.67 18.64
C ALA A 58 -13.70 -16.98 17.54
N LEU A 59 -13.11 -15.95 16.91
CA LEU A 59 -12.04 -16.09 15.92
C LEU A 59 -10.64 -16.21 16.55
N PHE A 60 -10.49 -15.84 17.83
CA PHE A 60 -9.20 -15.75 18.52
C PHE A 60 -9.26 -16.50 19.85
N SER A 61 -8.17 -17.14 20.26
CA SER A 61 -8.04 -17.76 21.58
C SER A 61 -8.14 -16.69 22.69
N PRO A 62 -8.54 -17.03 23.92
CA PRO A 62 -8.65 -16.05 25.01
C PRO A 62 -7.32 -15.33 25.29
N GLU A 63 -6.19 -16.01 25.14
CA GLU A 63 -4.85 -15.42 25.25
C GLU A 63 -4.57 -14.42 24.12
N GLN A 64 -4.93 -14.77 22.88
CA GLN A 64 -4.81 -13.86 21.73
C GLN A 64 -5.70 -12.64 21.87
N GLN A 65 -6.93 -12.81 22.37
CA GLN A 65 -7.85 -11.70 22.63
C GLN A 65 -7.25 -10.73 23.64
N ALA A 66 -6.68 -11.22 24.75
CA ALA A 66 -6.04 -10.39 25.75
C ALA A 66 -4.87 -9.60 25.16
N ALA A 67 -4.01 -10.25 24.35
CA ALA A 67 -2.89 -9.59 23.69
C ALA A 67 -3.34 -8.50 22.70
N ILE A 68 -4.39 -8.78 21.91
CA ILE A 68 -4.98 -7.80 20.98
C ILE A 68 -5.54 -6.61 21.75
N LEU A 69 -6.33 -6.84 22.81
CA LEU A 69 -6.92 -5.78 23.62
C LEU A 69 -5.86 -4.91 24.30
N GLN A 70 -4.80 -5.52 24.81
CA GLN A 70 -3.66 -4.79 25.36
C GLN A 70 -3.02 -3.89 24.30
N ALA A 71 -2.80 -4.39 23.08
CA ALA A 71 -2.25 -3.58 21.99
C ALA A 71 -3.16 -2.38 21.64
N PHE A 72 -4.47 -2.58 21.49
CA PHE A 72 -5.40 -1.49 21.18
C PHE A 72 -5.57 -0.48 22.33
N ASN A 73 -5.41 -0.91 23.58
CA ASN A 73 -5.51 -0.02 24.75
C ASN A 73 -4.21 0.74 25.04
N ALA A 74 -3.05 0.17 24.74
CA ALA A 74 -1.75 0.76 25.04
C ALA A 74 -1.13 1.55 23.87
N ALA A 75 -1.40 1.17 22.61
CA ALA A 75 -0.71 1.72 21.46
C ALA A 75 -1.00 3.21 21.22
N SER A 76 0.00 3.97 20.79
CA SER A 76 -0.15 5.35 20.32
C SER A 76 -0.80 5.41 18.93
N GLU A 77 -1.22 6.61 18.49
CA GLU A 77 -1.78 6.81 17.14
C GLU A 77 -0.77 6.37 16.05
N GLU A 78 0.51 6.68 16.25
CA GLU A 78 1.61 6.33 15.35
C GLU A 78 1.85 4.80 15.30
N GLU A 79 1.77 4.14 16.44
CA GLU A 79 1.91 2.68 16.55
C GLU A 79 0.73 1.95 15.90
N LEU A 80 -0.49 2.48 16.05
CA LEU A 80 -1.67 1.99 15.33
C LEU A 80 -1.56 2.24 13.82
N ALA A 81 -0.96 3.36 13.40
CA ALA A 81 -0.82 3.71 11.99
C ALA A 81 0.18 2.80 11.26
N ALA A 82 1.13 2.20 12.00
CA ALA A 82 2.03 1.17 11.47
C ALA A 82 1.30 -0.12 11.07
N ILE A 83 0.07 -0.34 11.57
CA ILE A 83 -0.82 -1.40 11.12
C ILE A 83 -1.45 -0.92 9.81
N GLY A 84 -0.99 -1.44 8.66
CA GLY A 84 -1.40 -0.92 7.34
C GLY A 84 -2.91 -0.86 7.07
N GLU A 85 -3.70 -1.65 7.79
CA GLU A 85 -5.17 -1.68 7.72
C GLU A 85 -5.84 -0.54 8.52
N LEU A 86 -5.13 0.08 9.47
CA LEU A 86 -5.64 1.16 10.33
C LEU A 86 -5.17 2.56 9.93
N HIS A 87 -4.67 2.75 8.70
CA HIS A 87 -4.17 4.06 8.25
C HIS A 87 -5.23 5.17 8.27
N GLY A 88 -4.76 6.41 8.39
CA GLY A 88 -5.58 7.62 8.30
C GLY A 88 -6.39 7.88 9.57
N THR A 89 -7.60 8.40 9.42
CA THR A 89 -8.45 8.87 10.52
C THR A 89 -8.86 7.79 11.51
N ARG A 90 -8.80 6.51 11.12
CA ARG A 90 -9.20 5.37 11.94
C ARG A 90 -8.36 5.24 13.22
N THR A 91 -7.07 5.58 13.16
CA THR A 91 -6.19 5.58 14.34
C THR A 91 -6.64 6.60 15.38
N ALA A 92 -6.89 7.84 14.95
CA ALA A 92 -7.43 8.90 15.77
C ALA A 92 -8.82 8.53 16.33
N ASP A 93 -9.68 7.87 15.56
CA ASP A 93 -10.99 7.42 16.00
C ASP A 93 -10.89 6.35 17.11
N ILE A 94 -9.95 5.41 17.01
CA ILE A 94 -9.70 4.39 18.05
C ILE A 94 -9.21 5.05 19.35
N VAL A 95 -8.23 5.94 19.24
CA VAL A 95 -7.67 6.65 20.41
C VAL A 95 -8.73 7.56 21.03
N GLY A 96 -9.48 8.29 20.21
CA GLY A 96 -10.57 9.15 20.66
C GLY A 96 -11.69 8.36 21.36
N TYR A 97 -12.07 7.21 20.80
CA TYR A 97 -13.10 6.35 21.38
C TYR A 97 -12.68 5.84 22.77
N ARG A 98 -11.47 5.32 22.93
CA ARG A 98 -11.01 4.82 24.25
C ARG A 98 -10.83 5.93 25.29
N LEU A 99 -10.52 7.16 24.85
CA LEU A 99 -10.44 8.32 25.75
C LEU A 99 -11.84 8.75 26.24
N GLN A 100 -12.88 8.58 25.43
CA GLN A 100 -14.25 8.97 25.75
C GLN A 100 -15.05 7.88 26.48
N HIS A 101 -14.83 6.61 26.11
CA HIS A 101 -15.61 5.46 26.59
C HIS A 101 -14.83 4.56 27.55
N GLY A 102 -13.55 4.83 27.78
CA GLY A 102 -12.66 3.98 28.55
C GLY A 102 -12.01 2.86 27.70
N PRO A 103 -11.12 2.07 28.31
CA PRO A 103 -10.41 1.00 27.59
C PRO A 103 -11.37 -0.09 27.09
N PHE A 104 -11.03 -0.70 25.96
CA PHE A 104 -11.80 -1.79 25.36
C PHE A 104 -11.71 -3.04 26.27
N GLY A 105 -12.87 -3.57 26.66
CA GLY A 105 -12.98 -4.77 27.51
C GLY A 105 -13.10 -6.08 26.72
N ASP A 106 -13.59 -6.01 25.49
CA ASP A 106 -13.88 -7.17 24.63
C ASP A 106 -13.64 -6.80 23.15
N LEU A 107 -13.29 -7.78 22.32
CA LEU A 107 -13.05 -7.50 20.90
C LEU A 107 -14.29 -6.97 20.14
N PRO A 108 -15.52 -7.43 20.39
CA PRO A 108 -16.71 -6.83 19.79
C PRO A 108 -16.85 -5.33 20.06
N SER A 109 -16.41 -4.82 21.22
CA SER A 109 -16.45 -3.38 21.52
C SER A 109 -15.68 -2.51 20.53
N LEU A 110 -14.66 -3.07 19.85
CA LEU A 110 -13.92 -2.36 18.80
C LEU A 110 -14.79 -2.06 17.57
N LEU A 111 -15.85 -2.83 17.32
CA LEU A 111 -16.80 -2.55 16.23
C LEU A 111 -17.67 -1.31 16.49
N ASN A 112 -17.69 -0.80 17.72
CA ASN A 112 -18.39 0.44 18.05
C ASN A 112 -17.57 1.69 17.70
N VAL A 113 -16.30 1.52 17.32
CA VAL A 113 -15.45 2.63 16.88
C VAL A 113 -15.92 3.08 15.49
N PRO A 114 -16.14 4.38 15.27
CA PRO A 114 -16.51 4.91 13.96
C PRO A 114 -15.54 4.43 12.86
N PHE A 115 -16.10 4.05 11.71
CA PHE A 115 -15.36 3.64 10.50
C PHE A 115 -14.44 2.41 10.66
N LEU A 116 -14.53 1.68 11.78
CA LEU A 116 -13.80 0.43 11.99
C LEU A 116 -14.66 -0.77 11.60
N GLN A 117 -14.57 -1.17 10.33
CA GLN A 117 -15.31 -2.32 9.81
C GLN A 117 -14.73 -3.65 10.31
N ARG A 118 -15.59 -4.67 10.35
CA ARG A 118 -15.24 -6.03 10.79
C ARG A 118 -14.05 -6.62 10.05
N ASP A 119 -14.03 -6.55 8.73
CA ASP A 119 -12.94 -7.12 7.91
C ASP A 119 -11.60 -6.42 8.19
N THR A 120 -11.63 -5.09 8.30
CA THR A 120 -10.46 -4.27 8.65
C THR A 120 -9.95 -4.64 10.04
N LEU A 121 -10.86 -4.80 11.00
CA LEU A 121 -10.53 -5.18 12.36
C LEU A 121 -9.91 -6.57 12.43
N VAL A 122 -10.49 -7.57 11.74
CA VAL A 122 -9.93 -8.93 11.70
C VAL A 122 -8.52 -8.93 11.12
N LYS A 123 -8.25 -8.17 10.06
CA LYS A 123 -6.89 -8.06 9.51
C LYS A 123 -5.93 -7.33 10.46
N ALA A 124 -6.38 -6.29 11.15
CA ALA A 124 -5.59 -5.59 12.15
C ALA A 124 -5.24 -6.51 13.33
N CYS A 125 -6.20 -7.28 13.85
CA CYS A 125 -5.98 -8.28 14.90
C CYS A 125 -4.94 -9.33 14.47
N ASN A 126 -5.07 -9.88 13.26
CA ASN A 126 -4.09 -10.83 12.73
C ASN A 126 -2.69 -10.21 12.59
N PHE A 127 -2.59 -8.94 12.17
CA PHE A 127 -1.32 -8.23 12.08
C PHE A 127 -0.66 -8.05 13.47
N ILE A 128 -1.44 -7.70 14.49
CA ILE A 128 -0.97 -7.56 15.87
C ILE A 128 -0.43 -8.90 16.37
N LEU A 129 -1.17 -10.00 16.16
CA LEU A 129 -0.73 -11.34 16.57
C LEU A 129 0.52 -11.81 15.83
N ASP A 130 0.59 -11.59 14.51
CA ASP A 130 1.77 -11.90 13.69
C ASP A 130 3.04 -11.16 14.16
N SER A 131 2.85 -9.96 14.73
CA SER A 131 3.92 -9.13 15.29
C SER A 131 4.26 -9.50 16.75
N SER A 132 3.29 -10.00 17.52
CA SER A 132 3.44 -10.40 18.92
C SER A 132 4.19 -11.73 19.05
N GLU A 133 3.84 -12.74 18.25
CA GLU A 133 4.58 -14.01 18.18
C GLU A 133 6.03 -13.83 17.68
N GLU A 134 6.32 -12.68 17.06
CA GLU A 134 7.67 -12.32 16.67
C GLU A 134 8.48 -11.77 17.84
N THR A 135 7.85 -11.22 18.88
CA THR A 135 8.50 -10.57 20.03
C THR A 135 9.09 -11.58 21.01
N GLU A 136 8.45 -12.73 21.22
CA GLU A 136 9.03 -13.84 22.00
C GLU A 136 10.16 -14.57 21.28
N ARG A 137 10.22 -14.49 19.93
CA ARG A 137 11.27 -15.12 19.11
C ARG A 137 12.40 -14.15 18.71
N ARG A 138 12.37 -12.91 19.19
CA ARG A 138 13.21 -11.79 18.70
C ARG A 138 14.60 -11.69 19.31
N GLU A 139 14.97 -12.53 20.28
CA GLU A 139 16.34 -12.52 20.81
C GLU A 139 17.37 -13.20 19.90
N GLY A 140 16.97 -13.86 18.80
CA GLY A 140 17.95 -14.40 17.85
C GLY A 140 17.39 -14.69 16.46
N LYS A 141 17.98 -14.06 15.45
CA LYS A 141 18.02 -14.54 14.04
C LYS A 141 16.81 -14.42 13.09
N MET A 142 15.61 -13.96 13.47
CA MET A 142 14.44 -14.06 12.57
C MET A 142 13.98 -12.78 11.82
N LYS A 143 14.72 -11.65 11.83
CA LYS A 143 14.26 -10.44 11.11
C LYS A 143 14.49 -10.46 9.58
N GLY A 144 15.46 -11.23 9.09
CA GLY A 144 15.77 -11.28 7.64
C GLY A 144 14.82 -12.17 6.80
N ALA A 145 14.35 -13.29 7.37
CA ALA A 145 13.64 -14.33 6.63
C ALA A 145 12.13 -14.09 6.44
N LYS A 146 11.51 -13.18 7.22
CA LYS A 146 10.09 -12.79 7.05
C LYS A 146 9.92 -11.61 6.09
N LEU A 147 10.81 -10.61 6.14
CA LEU A 147 10.82 -9.51 5.16
C LEU A 147 11.16 -10.02 3.75
N SER A 148 12.16 -10.89 3.60
CA SER A 148 12.51 -11.47 2.30
C SER A 148 11.34 -12.24 1.66
N ARG A 149 10.50 -12.90 2.47
CA ARG A 149 9.29 -13.61 2.03
C ARG A 149 8.21 -12.70 1.46
N ARG A 150 8.10 -11.45 1.91
CA ARG A 150 7.13 -10.48 1.36
C ARG A 150 7.69 -9.74 0.14
N VAL A 151 9.00 -9.50 0.11
CA VAL A 151 9.67 -8.65 -0.88
C VAL A 151 10.01 -9.40 -2.18
N PHE A 152 10.50 -10.63 -2.11
CA PHE A 152 10.94 -11.38 -3.30
C PHE A 152 9.98 -12.49 -3.70
N LYS A 153 9.66 -12.56 -5.00
CA LYS A 153 8.79 -13.58 -5.59
C LYS A 153 9.38 -14.04 -6.93
N PRO A 154 9.47 -15.37 -7.20
CA PRO A 154 9.16 -16.49 -6.29
C PRO A 154 10.18 -16.61 -5.15
N LYS A 155 9.90 -17.47 -4.16
CA LYS A 155 10.86 -17.76 -3.09
C LYS A 155 12.13 -18.36 -3.69
N VAL A 156 13.26 -17.71 -3.46
CA VAL A 156 14.57 -18.25 -3.83
C VAL A 156 15.02 -19.21 -2.74
N LYS A 157 15.23 -20.49 -3.11
CA LYS A 157 15.86 -21.47 -2.23
C LYS A 157 17.36 -21.14 -2.14
N ASN A 158 17.95 -21.24 -0.96
CA ASN A 158 19.39 -21.02 -0.73
C ASN A 158 19.90 -19.64 -1.20
N ALA A 159 19.16 -18.56 -0.88
CA ALA A 159 19.62 -17.19 -1.16
C ALA A 159 21.01 -16.88 -0.57
N GLU A 160 21.37 -17.54 0.54
CA GLU A 160 22.68 -17.42 1.18
C GLU A 160 23.83 -18.05 0.38
N ALA A 161 23.56 -18.82 -0.66
CA ALA A 161 24.58 -19.44 -1.52
C ALA A 161 24.89 -18.62 -2.78
N LEU A 162 24.16 -17.52 -3.02
CA LEU A 162 24.35 -16.68 -4.19
C LEU A 162 25.70 -15.96 -4.12
N SER A 163 26.44 -16.01 -5.22
CA SER A 163 27.73 -15.34 -5.40
C SER A 163 27.57 -13.97 -6.07
N SER A 164 26.65 -13.85 -7.01
CA SER A 164 26.37 -12.58 -7.71
C SER A 164 24.95 -12.50 -8.25
N ILE A 165 24.48 -11.27 -8.42
CA ILE A 165 23.16 -10.96 -8.97
C ILE A 165 23.27 -9.94 -10.09
N VAL A 166 22.31 -9.96 -11.01
CA VAL A 166 22.07 -8.84 -11.93
C VAL A 166 20.74 -8.19 -11.54
N SER A 167 20.79 -6.96 -11.05
CA SER A 167 19.60 -6.14 -10.80
C SER A 167 19.18 -5.43 -12.08
N ILE A 168 17.91 -5.54 -12.46
CA ILE A 168 17.33 -5.03 -13.70
C ILE A 168 16.14 -4.13 -13.38
N VAL A 169 16.15 -2.92 -13.95
CA VAL A 169 15.09 -1.93 -13.79
C VAL A 169 14.56 -1.49 -15.17
N PHE A 170 13.24 -1.51 -15.33
CA PHE A 170 12.56 -1.12 -16.56
C PHE A 170 11.86 0.24 -16.40
N GLY A 171 12.30 1.21 -17.20
CA GLY A 171 11.58 2.46 -17.45
C GLY A 171 10.79 2.41 -18.76
N PRO A 172 10.01 3.44 -19.09
CA PRO A 172 9.18 3.47 -20.31
C PRO A 172 10.00 3.55 -21.61
N ARG A 173 11.27 3.96 -21.55
CA ARG A 173 12.14 4.19 -22.73
C ARG A 173 13.54 3.59 -22.59
N LYS A 174 13.85 3.03 -21.42
CA LYS A 174 15.18 2.57 -21.07
C LYS A 174 15.09 1.38 -20.12
N ILE A 175 16.02 0.45 -20.26
CA ILE A 175 16.32 -0.58 -19.27
C ILE A 175 17.71 -0.28 -18.72
N ALA A 176 17.89 -0.45 -17.42
CA ALA A 176 19.19 -0.37 -16.77
C ALA A 176 19.45 -1.67 -16.01
N TRP A 177 20.72 -2.06 -15.93
CA TRP A 177 21.12 -3.19 -15.11
C TRP A 177 22.48 -2.96 -14.44
N ALA A 178 22.67 -3.62 -13.30
CA ALA A 178 23.92 -3.65 -12.58
C ALA A 178 24.23 -5.09 -12.12
N HIS A 179 25.46 -5.54 -12.36
CA HIS A 179 25.98 -6.81 -11.85
C HIS A 179 26.76 -6.55 -10.57
N VAL A 180 26.31 -7.17 -9.48
CA VAL A 180 26.84 -6.96 -8.15
C VAL A 180 27.14 -8.31 -7.53
N ASP A 181 28.28 -8.42 -6.86
CA ASP A 181 28.65 -9.64 -6.13
C ASP A 181 28.28 -9.56 -4.64
N ARG A 182 28.57 -10.65 -3.91
CA ARG A 182 28.34 -10.74 -2.47
C ARG A 182 29.15 -9.74 -1.63
N SER A 183 30.26 -9.22 -2.16
CA SER A 183 31.06 -8.18 -1.51
C SER A 183 30.50 -6.77 -1.72
N LEU A 184 29.36 -6.66 -2.43
CA LEU A 184 28.75 -5.40 -2.87
C LEU A 184 29.59 -4.65 -3.92
N ALA A 185 30.53 -5.34 -4.58
CA ALA A 185 31.31 -4.77 -5.67
C ALA A 185 30.49 -4.77 -6.96
N VAL A 186 30.52 -3.63 -7.67
CA VAL A 186 29.81 -3.44 -8.95
C VAL A 186 30.74 -3.82 -10.09
N HIS A 187 30.48 -4.97 -10.72
CA HIS A 187 31.25 -5.48 -11.85
C HIS A 187 30.85 -4.86 -13.18
N SER A 188 29.57 -4.51 -13.33
CA SER A 188 29.08 -3.78 -14.49
C SER A 188 27.86 -2.95 -14.13
N TRP A 189 27.71 -1.80 -14.78
CA TRP A 189 26.54 -0.95 -14.66
C TRP A 189 26.26 -0.29 -16.01
N GLN A 190 25.16 -0.65 -16.64
CA GLN A 190 24.83 -0.20 -18.00
C GLN A 190 23.34 0.15 -18.12
N GLN A 191 23.02 0.86 -19.21
CA GLN A 191 21.64 1.14 -19.61
C GLN A 191 21.50 1.09 -21.13
N LYS A 192 20.31 0.74 -21.60
CA LYS A 192 19.97 0.69 -23.02
C LYS A 192 18.63 1.34 -23.27
N LYS A 193 18.56 2.16 -24.32
CA LYS A 193 17.31 2.76 -24.79
C LYS A 193 16.56 1.74 -25.65
N PHE A 194 15.23 1.75 -25.56
CA PHE A 194 14.35 0.93 -26.40
C PHE A 194 13.05 1.69 -26.69
N THR A 195 12.26 1.20 -27.65
CA THR A 195 10.97 1.77 -28.05
C THR A 195 9.84 0.74 -27.95
N PHE A 196 9.56 0.26 -26.73
CA PHE A 196 8.42 -0.64 -26.46
C PHE A 196 7.06 0.07 -26.54
N MET A 197 7.06 1.40 -26.38
CA MET A 197 5.88 2.19 -26.01
C MET A 197 5.44 3.20 -27.07
N LYS A 198 5.92 3.09 -28.32
CA LYS A 198 5.41 3.92 -29.42
C LYS A 198 4.33 3.16 -30.18
N GLY A 199 3.07 3.50 -29.93
CA GLY A 199 1.92 2.94 -30.64
C GLY A 199 1.45 1.58 -30.11
N THR A 200 0.87 0.77 -30.98
CA THR A 200 0.26 -0.52 -30.65
C THR A 200 1.28 -1.53 -30.12
N TYR A 201 0.89 -2.31 -29.10
CA TYR A 201 1.71 -3.40 -28.57
C TYR A 201 1.99 -4.46 -29.65
N GLN A 202 3.27 -4.67 -29.98
CA GLN A 202 3.73 -5.63 -30.99
C GLN A 202 4.69 -6.66 -30.36
N PRO A 203 4.26 -7.92 -30.10
CA PRO A 203 5.08 -8.92 -29.41
C PRO A 203 6.44 -9.21 -30.07
N ALA A 204 6.51 -9.23 -31.40
CA ALA A 204 7.75 -9.49 -32.14
C ALA A 204 8.82 -8.42 -31.85
N VAL A 205 8.42 -7.14 -31.87
CA VAL A 205 9.30 -6.01 -31.54
C VAL A 205 9.77 -6.08 -30.09
N TYR A 206 8.92 -6.55 -29.17
CA TYR A 206 9.33 -6.77 -27.79
C TYR A 206 10.38 -7.86 -27.67
N LEU A 207 10.17 -9.01 -28.33
CA LEU A 207 11.10 -10.13 -28.31
C LEU A 207 12.47 -9.73 -28.86
N GLU A 208 12.54 -9.03 -29.99
CA GLU A 208 13.80 -8.57 -30.59
C GLU A 208 14.56 -7.62 -29.67
N ASN A 209 13.88 -6.60 -29.14
CA ASN A 209 14.50 -5.61 -28.26
C ASN A 209 14.96 -6.23 -26.94
N ILE A 210 14.15 -7.10 -26.32
CA ILE A 210 14.54 -7.80 -25.08
C ILE A 210 15.70 -8.75 -25.36
N SER A 211 15.67 -9.52 -26.45
CA SER A 211 16.77 -10.43 -26.82
C SER A 211 18.09 -9.67 -27.01
N SER A 212 18.02 -8.49 -27.63
CA SER A 212 19.16 -7.59 -27.78
C SER A 212 19.70 -7.04 -26.45
N VAL A 213 18.90 -6.99 -25.40
CA VAL A 213 19.36 -6.61 -24.04
C VAL A 213 19.93 -7.81 -23.32
N VAL A 214 19.22 -8.95 -23.35
CA VAL A 214 19.63 -10.19 -22.67
C VAL A 214 20.99 -10.67 -23.16
N SER A 215 21.32 -10.48 -24.44
CA SER A 215 22.65 -10.81 -24.98
C SER A 215 23.81 -9.99 -24.38
N GLN A 216 23.52 -8.88 -23.70
CA GLN A 216 24.50 -8.01 -23.04
C GLN A 216 24.55 -8.22 -21.52
N LEU A 217 23.61 -8.99 -20.95
CA LEU A 217 23.59 -9.25 -19.52
C LEU A 217 24.70 -10.24 -19.15
N PRO A 218 25.53 -9.93 -18.14
CA PRO A 218 26.51 -10.90 -17.66
C PRO A 218 25.81 -12.10 -17.02
N LYS A 219 26.53 -13.22 -16.94
CA LYS A 219 26.07 -14.41 -16.24
C LYS A 219 26.08 -14.14 -14.74
N ALA A 220 24.97 -14.44 -14.07
CA ALA A 220 24.83 -14.37 -12.62
C ALA A 220 23.94 -15.50 -12.12
N ASP A 221 23.90 -15.68 -10.80
CA ASP A 221 23.09 -16.74 -10.19
C ASP A 221 21.60 -16.40 -10.24
N VAL A 222 21.27 -15.11 -10.10
CA VAL A 222 19.89 -14.60 -10.13
C VAL A 222 19.82 -13.26 -10.85
N TYR A 223 18.73 -13.09 -11.61
CA TYR A 223 18.33 -11.83 -12.24
C TYR A 223 17.14 -11.26 -11.47
N VAL A 224 17.32 -10.10 -10.84
CA VAL A 224 16.32 -9.45 -9.98
C VAL A 224 15.61 -8.36 -10.78
N LEU A 225 14.28 -8.42 -10.83
CA LEU A 225 13.46 -7.43 -11.52
C LEU A 225 12.67 -6.58 -10.53
N GLU A 226 12.57 -5.28 -10.81
CA GLU A 226 11.67 -4.38 -10.08
C GLU A 226 10.20 -4.79 -10.31
N LYS A 227 9.46 -4.97 -9.20
CA LYS A 227 8.01 -5.16 -9.24
C LYS A 227 7.30 -3.88 -8.82
N LYS A 228 6.77 -3.15 -9.80
CA LYS A 228 5.91 -1.97 -9.54
C LYS A 228 4.52 -2.41 -9.08
N THR A 229 4.03 -1.86 -7.97
CA THR A 229 2.63 -1.98 -7.57
C THR A 229 1.83 -0.94 -8.33
N LYS A 230 0.78 -1.37 -9.03
CA LYS A 230 0.00 -0.59 -10.01
C LYS A 230 -0.93 0.46 -9.38
N GLN A 231 -0.50 1.13 -8.30
CA GLN A 231 -1.28 2.16 -7.60
C GLN A 231 -0.89 3.60 -7.94
N GLU A 232 0.13 3.81 -8.77
CA GLU A 232 0.57 5.15 -9.15
C GLU A 232 0.89 5.16 -10.65
N CYS A 233 -0.16 5.19 -11.46
CA CYS A 233 -0.08 5.55 -12.87
C CYS A 233 -1.32 6.41 -13.17
N ASP A 234 -1.30 7.66 -12.74
CA ASP A 234 -2.06 8.70 -13.46
C ASP A 234 -1.39 8.83 -14.84
N TRP A 235 -2.10 8.40 -15.87
CA TRP A 235 -1.74 8.58 -17.27
C TRP A 235 -2.40 9.84 -17.83
#